data_AF-A0A9N7YUU8-F1
#
_entry.id   AF-A0A9N7YUU8-F1
#
_cell.length_a   1.000
_cell.length_b   1.000
_cell.length_c   1.000
_cell.angle_alpha   90.00
_cell.angle_beta   90.00
_cell.angle_gamma   90.00
#
_symmetry.space_group_name_H-M   'P 1'
#
loop_
_entity.id
_entity.type
_entity.pdbx_description
1 polymer ?
#
loop_
_entity_poly.entity_id
_entity_poly.type
_entity_poly.pdbx_seq_one_letter_code
_entity_poly.pdbx_strand_id
1 'polypeptide(L)'
;MDKRENEVDETLNDQSDTITDMGTRLKEMEKEILKLRGRSEDLEARSRRNNIRVVGVKEGAEAGKKPSEFMAGLLKEKLGLAAAPTLDRARDETGTEAHREHL
;
A
#
# COMPACT_ATOMS: atom_id res chain seq x y z
N MET A 1 -0.87 -25.54 55.22
CA MET A 1 0.03 -24.79 54.33
C MET A 1 -0.03 -25.40 52.94
N ASP A 2 0.18 -26.72 52.83
CA ASP A 2 0.28 -27.50 51.59
C ASP A 2 -0.88 -27.32 50.58
N LYS A 3 -2.13 -27.18 51.03
CA LYS A 3 -3.26 -27.00 50.10
C LYS A 3 -3.22 -25.67 49.33
N ARG A 4 -2.80 -24.59 49.97
CA ARG A 4 -2.70 -23.27 49.32
C ARG A 4 -1.48 -23.21 48.38
N GLU A 5 -0.43 -23.95 48.72
CA GLU A 5 0.78 -24.06 47.92
C GLU A 5 0.48 -24.79 46.61
N ASN A 6 -0.19 -25.95 46.67
CA ASN A 6 -0.62 -26.69 45.48
C ASN A 6 -1.57 -25.89 44.59
N GLU A 7 -2.53 -25.17 45.18
CA GLU A 7 -3.47 -24.32 44.42
C GLU A 7 -2.72 -23.21 43.68
N VAL A 8 -1.74 -22.56 44.33
CA VAL A 8 -0.90 -21.54 43.69
C VAL A 8 -0.09 -22.15 42.54
N ASP A 9 0.54 -23.30 42.75
CA ASP A 9 1.33 -23.98 41.72
C ASP A 9 0.49 -24.39 40.50
N GLU A 10 -0.73 -24.89 40.70
CA GLU A 10 -1.67 -25.19 39.63
C GLU A 10 -2.02 -23.92 38.83
N THR A 11 -2.35 -22.82 39.52
CA THR A 11 -2.66 -21.56 38.82
C THR A 11 -1.46 -20.99 38.06
N LEU A 12 -0.24 -21.15 38.59
CA LEU A 12 0.98 -20.71 37.93
C LEU A 12 1.29 -21.54 36.69
N ASN A 13 1.06 -22.85 36.73
CA ASN A 13 1.19 -23.73 35.57
C ASN A 13 0.17 -23.35 34.48
N ASP A 14 -1.10 -23.17 34.84
CA ASP A 14 -2.14 -22.75 33.90
C ASP A 14 -1.82 -21.39 33.25
N GLN A 15 -1.29 -20.45 34.04
CA GLN A 15 -0.83 -19.16 33.54
C GLN A 15 0.39 -19.29 32.63
N SER A 16 1.34 -20.15 32.98
CA SER A 16 2.52 -20.44 32.16
C SER A 16 2.14 -21.01 30.79
N ASP A 17 1.19 -21.95 30.77
CA ASP A 17 0.66 -22.54 29.55
C ASP A 17 -0.08 -21.50 28.71
N THR A 18 -0.89 -20.66 29.35
CA THR A 18 -1.60 -19.55 28.68
C THR A 18 -0.63 -18.55 28.06
N ILE A 19 0.42 -18.15 28.77
CA ILE A 19 1.45 -17.24 28.26
C ILE A 19 2.16 -17.87 27.05
N THR A 20 2.41 -19.17 27.09
CA THR A 20 3.04 -19.91 26.00
C THR A 20 2.15 -19.94 24.75
N ASP A 21 0.86 -20.27 24.91
CA ASP A 21 -0.13 -20.25 23.82
C ASP A 21 -0.35 -18.84 23.25
N MET A 22 -0.36 -17.80 24.09
CA MET A 22 -0.38 -16.42 23.61
C MET A 22 0.88 -16.10 22.80
N GLY A 23 2.04 -16.53 23.27
CA GLY A 23 3.32 -16.32 22.59
C GLY A 23 3.39 -17.00 21.22
N THR A 24 2.80 -18.19 21.06
CA THR A 24 2.74 -18.87 19.75
C THR A 24 1.78 -18.15 18.80
N ARG A 25 0.57 -17.79 19.26
CA ARG A 25 -0.41 -17.05 18.45
C ARG A 25 0.11 -15.70 17.98
N LEU A 26 0.84 -14.97 18.84
CA LEU A 26 1.45 -13.69 18.46
C LEU A 26 2.47 -13.86 17.32
N LYS A 27 3.32 -14.89 17.38
CA LYS A 27 4.28 -15.19 16.30
C LYS A 27 3.59 -15.57 15.00
N GLU A 28 2.50 -16.32 15.08
CA GLU A 28 1.70 -16.68 13.89
C GLU A 28 1.03 -15.44 13.28
N MET A 29 0.47 -14.57 14.12
CA MET A 29 -0.11 -13.30 13.68
C MET A 29 0.93 -12.39 13.03
N GLU A 30 2.12 -12.25 13.63
CA GLU A 30 3.22 -11.46 13.07
C GLU A 30 3.61 -11.98 11.68
N LYS A 31 3.72 -13.30 11.53
CA LYS A 31 4.02 -13.95 10.25
C LYS A 31 2.95 -13.67 9.20
N GLU A 32 1.67 -13.76 9.54
CA GLU A 32 0.58 -13.47 8.61
C GLU A 32 0.53 -11.97 8.26
N ILE A 33 0.79 -11.07 9.20
CA ILE A 33 0.90 -9.62 8.92
C ILE A 33 2.01 -9.35 7.90
N LEU A 34 3.21 -9.90 8.09
CA LEU A 34 4.32 -9.73 7.16
C LEU A 34 3.98 -10.24 5.75
N LYS A 35 3.36 -11.41 5.68
CA LYS A 35 2.92 -12.02 4.42
C LYS A 35 1.84 -11.18 3.73
N LEU A 36 0.88 -10.64 4.46
CA LEU A 36 -0.16 -9.77 3.91
C LEU A 36 0.43 -8.44 3.43
N ARG A 37 1.37 -7.85 4.16
CA ARG A 37 2.09 -6.65 3.74
C ARG A 37 2.82 -6.86 2.42
N GLY A 38 3.61 -7.92 2.31
CA GLY A 38 4.32 -8.23 1.06
C GLY A 38 3.37 -8.47 -0.13
N ARG A 39 2.22 -9.10 0.10
CA ARG A 39 1.18 -9.25 -0.94
C ARG A 39 0.56 -7.91 -1.33
N SER A 40 0.30 -7.03 -0.37
CA SER A 40 -0.24 -5.69 -0.63
C SER A 40 0.73 -4.85 -1.46
N GLU A 41 2.01 -4.86 -1.08
CA GLU A 41 3.07 -4.16 -1.80
C GLU A 41 3.21 -4.68 -3.25
N ASP A 42 3.19 -6.00 -3.47
CA ASP A 42 3.21 -6.56 -4.83
C ASP A 42 1.98 -6.13 -5.64
N LEU A 43 0.78 -6.16 -5.05
CA LEU A 43 -0.44 -5.75 -5.73
C LEU A 43 -0.41 -4.26 -6.09
N GLU A 44 0.05 -3.40 -5.19
CA GLU A 44 0.19 -1.98 -5.46
C GLU A 44 1.23 -1.71 -6.56
N ALA A 45 2.39 -2.37 -6.48
CA ALA A 45 3.43 -2.27 -7.49
C ALA A 45 2.95 -2.73 -8.87
N ARG A 46 2.21 -3.85 -8.93
CA ARG A 46 1.63 -4.37 -10.18
C ARG A 46 0.53 -3.48 -10.72
N SER A 47 -0.33 -2.94 -9.85
CA SER A 47 -1.40 -2.02 -10.21
C SER A 47 -0.85 -0.74 -10.82
N ARG A 48 0.27 -0.22 -10.30
CA ARG A 48 0.90 1.02 -10.78
C ARG A 48 1.99 0.81 -11.83
N ARG A 49 2.32 -0.44 -12.19
CA ARG A 49 3.45 -0.78 -13.08
C ARG A 49 3.41 -0.07 -14.44
N ASN A 50 2.21 0.11 -14.98
CA ASN A 50 2.00 0.75 -16.29
C ASN A 50 1.65 2.23 -16.17
N ASN A 51 1.64 2.78 -14.95
CA ASN A 51 1.40 4.20 -14.74
C ASN A 51 2.71 4.95 -14.92
N ILE A 52 2.65 6.05 -15.67
CA ILE A 52 3.76 7.00 -15.80
C ILE A 52 3.34 8.34 -15.19
N ARG A 53 4.29 9.02 -14.54
CA ARG A 53 4.07 10.36 -13.99
C ARG A 53 4.82 11.37 -14.83
N VAL A 54 4.09 12.32 -15.42
CA VAL A 54 4.66 13.42 -16.21
C VAL A 54 4.61 14.69 -15.39
N VAL A 55 5.75 15.36 -15.25
CA VAL A 55 5.89 16.59 -14.46
C VAL A 55 6.25 17.77 -15.37
N GLY A 56 5.92 18.99 -14.95
CA GLY A 56 6.21 20.21 -15.73
C GLY A 56 5.21 20.53 -16.83
N VAL A 57 4.04 19.88 -16.84
CA VAL A 57 2.91 20.25 -17.71
C VAL A 57 2.15 21.39 -17.03
N LYS A 58 1.93 22.49 -17.75
CA LYS A 58 1.15 23.62 -17.23
C LYS A 58 -0.32 23.22 -17.06
N GLU A 59 -0.92 23.56 -15.93
CA GLU A 59 -2.35 23.33 -15.70
C GLU A 59 -3.20 23.98 -16.79
N GLY A 60 -4.21 23.25 -17.28
CA GLY A 60 -5.08 23.71 -18.37
C GLY A 60 -4.46 23.67 -19.76
N ALA A 61 -3.24 23.13 -19.93
CA ALA A 61 -2.61 22.95 -21.25
C ALA A 61 -3.44 22.08 -22.21
N GLU A 62 -4.33 21.24 -21.67
CA GLU A 62 -5.24 20.39 -22.42
C GLU A 62 -6.27 21.19 -23.23
N ALA A 63 -6.50 22.47 -22.88
CA ALA A 63 -7.43 23.38 -23.56
C ALA A 63 -8.83 22.77 -23.80
N GLY A 64 -9.32 21.99 -22.83
CA GLY A 64 -10.63 21.32 -22.89
C GLY A 64 -10.65 19.97 -23.62
N LYS A 65 -9.50 19.47 -24.10
CA LYS A 65 -9.38 18.09 -24.59
C LYS A 65 -9.43 17.11 -23.42
N LYS A 66 -9.77 15.84 -23.71
CA LYS A 66 -9.66 14.79 -22.70
C LYS A 66 -8.19 14.58 -22.32
N PRO A 67 -7.86 14.39 -21.04
CA PRO A 67 -6.48 14.19 -20.59
C PRO A 67 -5.74 13.08 -21.34
N SER A 68 -6.42 11.97 -21.64
CA SER A 68 -5.82 10.84 -22.36
C SER A 68 -5.48 11.20 -23.81
N GLU A 69 -6.31 11.98 -24.50
CA GLU A 69 -6.06 12.42 -25.87
C GLU A 69 -4.91 13.43 -25.93
N PHE A 70 -4.89 14.38 -24.99
CA PHE A 70 -3.81 15.35 -24.87
C PHE A 70 -2.47 14.65 -24.59
N MET A 71 -2.43 13.77 -23.58
CA MET A 71 -1.20 13.06 -23.21
C MET A 71 -0.73 12.10 -24.29
N ALA A 72 -1.63 11.41 -24.98
CA ALA A 72 -1.24 10.55 -26.10
C ALA A 72 -0.59 11.36 -27.24
N GLY A 73 -1.13 12.55 -27.54
CA GLY A 73 -0.54 13.48 -28.51
C GLY A 73 0.82 14.00 -28.07
N LEU A 74 0.94 14.41 -26.80
CA LEU A 74 2.18 14.92 -26.22
C LEU A 74 3.29 13.86 -26.25
N LEU A 75 2.98 12.62 -25.86
CA LEU A 75 3.92 11.51 -25.91
C LEU A 75 4.34 11.19 -27.34
N LYS A 76 3.41 11.20 -28.29
CA LYS A 76 3.72 10.99 -29.71
C LYS A 76 4.73 12.02 -30.22
N GLU A 77 4.49 13.30 -29.94
CA GLU A 77 5.34 14.40 -30.37
C GLU A 77 6.71 14.35 -29.70
N LYS A 78 6.76 14.25 -28.37
CA LYS A 78 8.02 14.38 -27.61
C LYS A 78 8.91 13.14 -27.70
N LEU A 79 8.33 11.96 -27.86
CA LEU A 79 9.09 10.71 -27.99
C LEU A 79 9.26 10.26 -29.45
N GLY A 80 8.70 10.98 -30.42
CA GLY A 80 8.82 10.65 -31.84
C GLY A 80 8.15 9.34 -32.23
N LEU A 81 7.02 9.01 -31.61
CA LEU A 81 6.33 7.73 -31.85
C LEU A 81 5.62 7.74 -33.21
N ALA A 82 5.67 6.63 -33.93
CA ALA A 82 4.98 6.48 -35.23
C ALA A 82 3.46 6.72 -35.11
N ALA A 83 2.86 6.29 -34.00
CA ALA A 83 1.45 6.48 -33.67
C ALA A 83 1.29 6.97 -32.23
N ALA A 84 0.14 7.59 -31.93
CA ALA A 84 -0.17 7.98 -30.56
C ALA A 84 -0.44 6.71 -29.73
N PRO A 85 0.16 6.58 -28.53
CA PRO A 85 -0.06 5.43 -27.69
C PRO A 85 -1.51 5.40 -27.19
N THR A 86 -2.06 4.20 -27.05
CA THR A 86 -3.36 4.01 -26.40
C THR A 86 -3.20 4.17 -24.90
N LEU A 87 -3.96 5.09 -24.30
CA LEU A 87 -3.96 5.33 -22.86
C LEU A 87 -5.35 4.98 -22.30
N ASP A 88 -5.39 4.08 -21.32
CA ASP A 88 -6.64 3.70 -20.65
C ASP A 88 -7.22 4.86 -19.82
N ARG A 89 -6.33 5.65 -19.21
CA ARG A 89 -6.69 6.80 -18.39
C ARG A 89 -5.52 7.77 -18.29
N ALA A 90 -5.82 9.05 -18.16
CA ALA A 90 -4.91 10.06 -17.66
C ALA A 90 -5.65 10.93 -16.66
N ARG A 91 -4.94 11.41 -15.63
CA ARG A 91 -5.49 12.26 -14.58
C ARG A 91 -4.44 13.29 -14.18
N ASP A 92 -4.90 14.51 -14.00
CA ASP A 92 -4.12 15.54 -13.33
C ASP A 92 -4.13 15.29 -11.82
N GLU A 93 -2.95 14.96 -11.30
CA GLU A 93 -2.71 14.99 -9.87
C GLU A 93 -2.33 16.42 -9.50
N THR A 94 -3.34 17.27 -9.25
CA THR A 94 -3.10 18.57 -8.61
C THR A 94 -2.38 18.30 -7.30
N GLY A 95 -1.25 18.98 -7.08
CA GLY A 95 -0.45 18.90 -5.86
C GLY A 95 -1.15 19.52 -4.64
N THR A 96 -2.34 19.04 -4.30
CA THR A 96 -3.01 19.28 -3.03
C THR A 96 -2.80 18.08 -2.11
N GLU A 97 -1.54 17.69 -1.88
CA GLU A 97 -1.20 17.04 -0.62
C GLU A 97 -1.11 18.15 0.42
N ALA A 98 -2.29 18.50 0.96
CA ALA A 98 -2.37 19.05 2.29
C ALA A 98 -1.57 18.13 3.21
N HIS A 99 -0.52 18.67 3.81
CA HIS A 99 0.07 18.14 5.03
C HIS A 99 -1.05 17.89 6.06
N ARG A 100 -1.52 16.64 6.12
CA ARG A 100 -2.31 16.09 7.22
C ARG A 100 -1.64 14.80 7.68
N GLU A 101 -0.55 14.98 8.40
CA GLU A 101 -0.19 14.17 9.57
C GLU A 101 0.03 15.18 10.68
N HIS A 102 -0.99 15.45 11.53
CA HIS A 102 -1.07 14.86 12.87
C HIS A 102 0.30 14.65 13.54
N LEU A 103 0.78 15.73 14.16
CA LEU A 103 1.28 15.73 15.52
C LEU A 103 0.51 16.79 16.31
#